data_AF-A0A6I9QCJ2-F1
#
_entry.id   AF-A0A6I9QCJ2-F1
#
_cell.length_a   1.000
_cell.length_b   1.000
_cell.length_c   1.000
_cell.angle_alpha   90.00
_cell.angle_beta   90.00
_cell.angle_gamma   90.00
#
_symmetry.space_group_name_H-M   'P 1'
#
loop_
_entity.id
_entity.type
_entity.pdbx_description
1 polymer ?
#
loop_
_entity_poly.entity_id
_entity_poly.type
_entity_poly.pdbx_seq_one_letter_code
_entity_poly.pdbx_strand_id
1 'polypeptide(L)'
;MAKKGGGGSEGGAAPAPARATVPAVAVEELPRAIVQRVVKDKLAELSSGGRRRGGQEEVNVHKDALLAFAESARIFIHYLSATANDICKESKRQTINAEDVLKALEEIEFPEFIGPLRIYLEGVL
;
A
#
# COMPACT_ATOMS: atom_id res chain seq x y z
N MET A 1 -46.39 -1.07 -64.99
CA MET A 1 -45.64 -0.16 -64.09
C MET A 1 -45.23 -0.96 -62.86
N ALA A 2 -43.93 -1.12 -62.66
CA ALA A 2 -43.36 -1.88 -61.56
C ALA A 2 -42.36 -0.99 -60.82
N LYS A 3 -42.20 -1.28 -59.52
CA LYS A 3 -40.95 -1.19 -58.72
C LYS A 3 -40.87 -0.07 -57.65
N LYS A 4 -40.72 -0.56 -56.41
CA LYS A 4 -39.96 -0.07 -55.24
C LYS A 4 -40.33 1.31 -54.65
N GLY A 5 -40.35 1.52 -53.34
CA GLY A 5 -39.90 0.70 -52.22
C GLY A 5 -39.25 1.59 -51.14
N GLY A 6 -39.25 1.09 -49.90
CA GLY A 6 -38.39 1.54 -48.79
C GLY A 6 -38.93 2.75 -48.00
N GLY A 7 -38.95 2.77 -46.68
CA GLY A 7 -38.27 1.94 -45.70
C GLY A 7 -37.89 2.85 -44.54
N GLY A 8 -38.42 2.57 -43.34
CA GLY A 8 -38.08 3.30 -42.12
C GLY A 8 -36.65 3.02 -41.65
N SER A 9 -36.13 3.90 -40.81
CA SER A 9 -35.00 3.58 -39.93
C SER A 9 -35.15 4.40 -38.66
N GLU A 10 -35.62 3.73 -37.60
CA GLU A 10 -35.52 4.19 -36.22
C GLU A 10 -34.05 4.12 -35.80
N GLY A 11 -33.51 5.26 -35.36
CA GLY A 11 -32.17 5.37 -34.83
C GLY A 11 -32.06 4.63 -33.50
N GLY A 12 -31.41 3.47 -33.51
CA GLY A 12 -31.00 2.77 -32.30
C GLY A 12 -29.95 3.57 -31.55
N ALA A 13 -30.29 4.00 -30.33
CA ALA A 13 -29.35 4.56 -29.39
C ALA A 13 -28.28 3.51 -29.03
N ALA A 14 -27.00 3.88 -29.21
CA ALA A 14 -25.88 3.05 -28.81
C ALA A 14 -25.89 2.83 -27.27
N PRO A 15 -25.60 1.62 -26.77
CA PRO A 15 -25.51 1.39 -25.34
C PRO A 15 -24.27 2.07 -24.75
N ALA A 16 -24.44 2.70 -23.60
CA ALA A 16 -23.37 3.29 -22.80
C ALA A 16 -22.32 2.23 -22.40
N PRO A 17 -21.03 2.60 -22.23
CA PRO A 17 -19.98 1.63 -21.92
C PRO A 17 -20.22 0.99 -20.55
N ALA A 18 -20.16 -0.34 -20.52
CA ALA A 18 -20.27 -1.14 -19.31
C ALA A 18 -19.18 -0.72 -18.31
N ARG A 19 -19.61 -0.27 -17.13
CA ARG A 19 -18.73 0.03 -16.00
C ARG A 19 -17.99 -1.26 -15.62
N ALA A 20 -16.69 -1.30 -15.91
CA ALA A 20 -15.84 -2.42 -15.53
C ALA A 20 -15.93 -2.64 -14.02
N THR A 21 -16.48 -3.79 -13.63
CA THR A 21 -16.43 -4.29 -12.27
C THR A 21 -14.97 -4.56 -11.93
N VAL A 22 -14.37 -3.68 -11.13
CA VAL A 22 -13.07 -3.98 -10.52
C VAL A 22 -13.25 -5.26 -9.70
N PRO A 23 -12.45 -6.31 -9.95
CA PRO A 23 -12.52 -7.50 -9.12
C PRO A 23 -12.18 -7.10 -7.69
N ALA A 24 -12.97 -7.58 -6.73
CA ALA A 24 -12.67 -7.42 -5.31
C ALA A 24 -11.32 -8.10 -5.04
N VAL A 25 -10.24 -7.30 -5.05
CA VAL A 25 -8.90 -7.79 -4.75
C VAL A 25 -8.97 -8.31 -3.32
N ALA A 26 -8.62 -9.59 -3.14
CA ALA A 26 -8.53 -10.18 -1.82
C ALA A 26 -7.60 -9.30 -0.97
N VAL A 27 -8.19 -8.70 0.04
CA VAL A 27 -7.49 -7.93 1.06
C VAL A 27 -6.63 -8.91 1.84
N GLU A 28 -5.34 -8.99 1.51
CA GLU A 28 -4.42 -9.78 2.31
C GLU A 28 -4.15 -9.03 3.62
N GLU A 29 -4.58 -9.63 4.74
CA GLU A 29 -4.39 -9.06 6.07
C GLU A 29 -3.07 -9.54 6.68
N LEU A 30 -2.32 -8.60 7.28
CA LEU A 30 -1.11 -8.94 8.02
C LEU A 30 -1.47 -9.77 9.26
N PRO A 31 -0.69 -10.81 9.61
CA PRO A 31 -0.94 -11.60 10.80
C PRO A 31 -0.95 -10.73 12.06
N ARG A 32 -2.08 -10.73 12.79
CA ARG A 32 -2.29 -9.90 13.98
C ARG A 32 -1.19 -10.03 15.03
N ALA A 33 -0.63 -11.24 15.18
CA ALA A 33 0.46 -11.50 16.10
C ALA A 33 1.74 -10.71 15.76
N ILE A 34 2.05 -10.54 14.47
CA ILE A 34 3.21 -9.78 14.02
C ILE A 34 3.01 -8.29 14.26
N VAL A 35 1.83 -7.76 13.89
CA VAL A 35 1.48 -6.36 14.16
C VAL A 35 1.54 -6.05 15.66
N GLN A 36 0.95 -6.91 16.49
CA GLN A 36 0.97 -6.74 17.94
C GLN A 36 2.39 -6.73 18.50
N ARG A 37 3.26 -7.63 18.03
CA ARG A 37 4.66 -7.68 18.46
C ARG A 37 5.39 -6.38 18.10
N VAL A 38 5.31 -5.93 16.85
CA VAL A 38 5.98 -4.71 16.38
C VAL A 38 5.51 -3.48 17.18
N VAL A 39 4.20 -3.33 17.40
CA VAL A 39 3.65 -2.21 18.17
C VAL A 39 4.14 -2.24 19.61
N LYS A 40 4.08 -3.40 20.29
CA LYS A 40 4.54 -3.52 21.68
C LYS A 40 6.04 -3.27 21.82
N ASP A 41 6.85 -3.83 20.92
CA ASP A 41 8.31 -3.66 20.92
C ASP A 41 8.66 -2.16 20.76
N LYS A 42 7.98 -1.46 19.84
CA LYS A 42 8.20 -0.02 19.66
C LYS A 42 7.75 0.81 20.85
N LEU A 43 6.62 0.47 21.47
CA LEU A 43 6.16 1.16 22.68
C LEU A 43 7.13 0.95 23.85
N ALA A 44 7.67 -0.26 24.03
CA ALA A 44 8.66 -0.53 25.06
C ALA A 44 9.97 0.24 24.84
N GLU A 45 10.42 0.38 23.59
CA GLU A 45 11.57 1.22 23.23
C GLU A 45 11.34 2.70 23.61
N LEU A 46 10.16 3.24 23.31
CA LEU A 46 9.79 4.62 23.62
C LEU A 46 9.63 4.86 25.13
N SER A 47 8.99 3.94 25.85
CA SER A 47 8.76 4.04 27.30
C SER A 47 10.04 3.91 28.13
N SER A 48 11.03 3.15 27.65
CA SER A 48 12.28 2.93 28.39
C SER A 48 13.31 4.07 28.25
N GLY A 49 12.99 5.14 27.51
CA GLY A 49 13.85 6.34 27.41
C GLY A 49 15.31 6.01 27.03
N GLY A 50 15.50 5.00 26.17
CA GLY A 50 16.83 4.54 25.73
C GLY A 50 17.69 3.84 26.80
N ARG A 51 17.20 3.63 28.04
CA ARG A 51 17.90 2.85 29.06
C ARG A 51 17.15 1.54 29.30
N ARG A 52 17.74 0.43 28.87
CA ARG A 52 17.37 -0.93 29.30
C ARG A 52 17.50 -1.03 30.82
N ARG A 53 16.50 -0.56 31.57
CA ARG A 53 16.45 -0.72 33.02
C ARG A 53 15.41 -1.77 33.35
N GLY A 54 15.82 -3.03 33.26
CA GLY A 54 15.48 -4.13 34.18
C GLY A 54 14.04 -4.37 34.64
N GLY A 55 13.02 -3.83 34.00
CA GLY A 55 11.61 -4.08 34.30
C GLY A 55 10.81 -4.06 33.02
N GLN A 56 10.40 -5.24 32.55
CA GLN A 56 9.40 -5.35 31.49
C GLN A 56 8.06 -4.91 32.07
N GLU A 57 7.73 -3.63 32.00
CA GLU A 57 6.31 -3.27 32.06
C GLU A 57 5.66 -3.76 30.77
N GLU A 58 4.78 -4.76 30.90
CA GLU A 58 4.00 -5.24 29.78
C GLU A 58 3.05 -4.12 29.33
N VAL A 59 3.37 -3.51 28.18
CA VAL A 59 2.49 -2.51 27.58
C VAL A 59 1.23 -3.18 27.05
N ASN A 60 0.09 -2.85 27.65
CA ASN A 60 -1.22 -3.28 27.18
C ASN A 60 -1.73 -2.34 26.09
N VAL A 61 -2.10 -2.90 24.94
CA VAL A 61 -2.61 -2.17 23.78
C VAL A 61 -4.05 -2.60 23.52
N HIS A 62 -4.95 -1.62 23.35
CA HIS A 62 -6.36 -1.89 23.09
C HIS A 62 -6.55 -2.63 21.76
N LYS A 63 -7.57 -3.50 21.67
CA LYS A 63 -7.83 -4.31 20.46
C LYS A 63 -8.10 -3.45 19.23
N ASP A 64 -8.84 -2.36 19.40
CA ASP A 64 -9.17 -1.43 18.29
C ASP A 64 -7.94 -0.66 17.83
N ALA A 65 -7.00 -0.33 18.73
CA ALA A 65 -5.73 0.28 18.35
C ALA A 65 -4.88 -0.69 17.51
N LEU A 66 -4.84 -1.97 17.89
CA LEU A 66 -4.16 -2.99 17.08
C LEU A 66 -4.80 -3.19 15.71
N LEU A 67 -6.14 -3.09 15.62
CA LEU A 67 -6.85 -3.13 14.35
C LEU A 67 -6.48 -1.92 13.48
N ALA A 68 -6.49 -0.71 14.05
CA ALA A 68 -6.10 0.51 13.36
C ALA A 68 -4.66 0.43 12.82
N PHE A 69 -3.71 -0.12 13.59
CA PHE A 69 -2.35 -0.35 13.11
C PHE A 69 -2.28 -1.38 11.99
N ALA A 70 -3.04 -2.48 12.06
CA ALA A 70 -3.07 -3.48 11.00
C ALA A 70 -3.61 -2.90 9.69
N GLU A 71 -4.72 -2.15 9.76
CA GLU A 71 -5.30 -1.47 8.60
C GLU A 71 -4.36 -0.39 8.05
N SER A 72 -3.75 0.40 8.92
CA SER A 72 -2.81 1.46 8.54
C SER A 72 -1.55 0.90 7.88
N ALA A 73 -0.99 -0.20 8.40
CA ALA A 73 0.17 -0.88 7.80
C ALA A 73 -0.16 -1.41 6.41
N ARG A 74 -1.37 -1.96 6.21
CA ARG A 74 -1.83 -2.39 4.90
C ARG A 74 -1.96 -1.23 3.92
N ILE A 75 -2.60 -0.14 4.35
CA ILE A 75 -2.76 1.07 3.52
C ILE A 75 -1.39 1.65 3.16
N PHE A 76 -0.45 1.66 4.10
CA PHE A 76 0.92 2.10 3.87
C PHE A 76 1.63 1.27 2.79
N ILE A 77 1.53 -0.07 2.85
CA ILE A 77 2.12 -0.94 1.81
C ILE A 77 1.54 -0.62 0.43
N HIS A 78 0.22 -0.46 0.35
CA HIS A 78 -0.44 -0.11 -0.91
C HIS A 78 -0.02 1.27 -1.42
N TYR A 79 0.04 2.26 -0.53
CA TYR A 79 0.42 3.62 -0.90
C TYR A 79 1.87 3.68 -1.39
N LEU A 80 2.81 3.12 -0.62
CA LEU A 80 4.22 3.04 -1.01
C LEU A 80 4.40 2.30 -2.35
N SER A 81 3.69 1.17 -2.54
CA SER A 81 3.76 0.40 -3.78
C SER A 81 3.20 1.17 -4.97
N ALA A 82 2.11 1.91 -4.79
CA ALA A 82 1.52 2.74 -5.83
C ALA A 82 2.48 3.88 -6.24
N THR A 83 3.03 4.60 -5.27
CA THR A 83 4.00 5.68 -5.53
C THR A 83 5.26 5.15 -6.24
N ALA A 84 5.83 4.04 -5.77
CA ALA A 84 7.00 3.42 -6.42
C ALA A 84 6.68 2.95 -7.85
N ASN A 85 5.47 2.43 -8.09
CA ASN A 85 5.01 2.03 -9.41
C ASN A 85 4.85 3.23 -10.35
N ASP A 86 4.37 4.37 -9.87
CA ASP A 86 4.24 5.59 -10.67
C ASP A 86 5.62 6.13 -11.07
N ILE A 87 6.58 6.19 -10.14
CA ILE A 87 7.99 6.55 -10.41
C ILE A 87 8.63 5.59 -11.44
N CYS A 88 8.38 4.30 -11.32
CA CYS A 88 8.85 3.29 -12.26
C CYS A 88 8.30 3.52 -13.67
N LYS A 89 7.00 3.82 -13.79
CA LYS A 89 6.33 4.12 -15.07
C LYS A 89 6.81 5.42 -15.69
N GLU A 90 7.02 6.46 -14.89
CA GLU A 90 7.60 7.73 -15.34
C GLU A 90 9.01 7.51 -15.95
N SER A 91 9.75 6.57 -15.37
CA SER A 91 11.05 6.10 -15.90
C SER A 91 10.93 5.16 -17.11
N LYS A 92 9.73 4.97 -17.68
CA LYS A 92 9.42 4.07 -18.80
C LYS A 92 9.78 2.60 -18.55
N ARG A 93 9.77 2.16 -17.29
CA ARG A 93 9.99 0.76 -16.89
C ARG A 93 8.68 0.09 -16.52
N GLN A 94 8.69 -1.25 -16.56
CA GLN A 94 7.56 -2.10 -16.14
C GLN A 94 7.88 -2.92 -14.87
N THR A 95 9.11 -2.82 -14.37
CA THR A 95 9.59 -3.55 -13.21
C THR A 95 10.13 -2.55 -12.20
N ILE A 96 9.49 -2.50 -11.04
CA ILE A 96 9.91 -1.70 -9.90
C ILE A 96 11.26 -2.23 -9.41
N ASN A 97 12.22 -1.33 -9.16
CA ASN A 97 13.49 -1.67 -8.55
C ASN A 97 13.62 -1.01 -7.15
N ALA A 98 14.73 -1.27 -6.46
CA ALA A 98 14.96 -0.72 -5.12
C ALA A 98 14.97 0.82 -5.09
N GLU A 99 15.54 1.46 -6.11
CA GLU A 99 15.66 2.92 -6.18
C GLU A 99 14.29 3.60 -6.32
N ASP A 100 13.32 2.97 -7.01
CA ASP A 100 11.94 3.46 -7.06
C ASP A 100 11.29 3.50 -5.68
N VAL A 101 11.51 2.46 -4.87
CA VAL A 101 10.97 2.36 -3.51
C VAL A 101 11.64 3.40 -2.60
N LEU A 102 12.95 3.60 -2.74
CA LEU A 102 13.68 4.59 -1.95
C LEU A 102 13.24 6.03 -2.29
N LYS A 103 13.03 6.34 -3.57
CA LYS A 103 12.47 7.63 -3.98
C LYS A 103 11.02 7.79 -3.54
N ALA A 104 10.21 6.74 -3.63
CA ALA A 104 8.85 6.78 -3.13
C ALA A 104 8.80 7.15 -1.65
N LEU A 105 9.74 6.67 -0.82
CA LEU A 105 9.85 7.05 0.59
C LEU A 105 10.17 8.54 0.80
N GLU A 106 10.92 9.17 -0.11
CA GLU A 106 11.11 10.63 -0.10
C GLU A 106 9.79 11.35 -0.40
N GLU A 107 9.09 10.92 -1.45
CA GLU A 107 7.82 11.51 -1.91
C GLU A 107 6.69 11.37 -0.88
N ILE A 108 6.63 10.23 -0.16
CA ILE A 108 5.62 10.00 0.88
C ILE A 108 6.04 10.51 2.26
N GLU A 109 7.10 11.33 2.34
CA GLU A 109 7.59 12.00 3.56
C GLU A 109 8.10 11.05 4.66
N PHE A 110 8.71 9.93 4.30
CA PHE A 110 9.42 9.02 5.21
C PHE A 110 10.94 8.89 4.89
N PRO A 111 11.69 10.00 4.73
CA PRO A 111 13.11 9.95 4.34
C PRO A 111 13.99 9.26 5.40
N GLU A 112 13.57 9.22 6.67
CA GLU A 112 14.31 8.57 7.75
C GLU A 112 14.49 7.06 7.55
N PHE A 113 13.66 6.42 6.72
CA PHE A 113 13.76 4.99 6.43
C PHE A 113 14.81 4.65 5.37
N ILE A 114 15.24 5.63 4.56
CA ILE A 114 16.14 5.39 3.41
C ILE A 114 17.51 4.89 3.87
N GLY A 115 18.11 5.56 4.85
CA GLY A 115 19.42 5.17 5.39
C GLY A 115 19.44 3.72 5.89
N PRO A 116 18.56 3.36 6.85
CA PRO A 116 18.42 1.98 7.32
C PRO A 116 18.15 0.95 6.21
N LEU A 117 17.30 1.29 5.23
CA LEU A 117 16.99 0.38 4.12
C LEU A 117 18.16 0.17 3.16
N ARG A 118 18.97 1.20 2.90
CA ARG A 118 20.18 1.07 2.08
C ARG A 118 21.21 0.14 2.75
N ILE A 119 21.41 0.28 4.06
CA ILE A 119 22.27 -0.63 4.85
C ILE A 119 21.79 -2.08 4.71
N TYR A 120 20.48 -2.31 4.83
CA TYR A 120 19.89 -3.63 4.68
C TYR A 120 20.08 -4.22 3.27
N LEU A 121 19.94 -3.38 2.23
CA LEU A 121 20.12 -3.80 0.84
C LEU A 121 21.57 -4.17 0.50
N GLU A 122 22.53 -3.46 1.09
CA GLU A 122 23.96 -3.70 0.91
C GLU A 122 24.49 -4.86 1.78
N GLY A 123 23.68 -5.36 2.72
CA GLY A 123 24.02 -6.47 3.59
C GLY A 123 24.99 -6.11 4.73
N VAL A 124 25.06 -4.84 5.12
CA VAL A 124 26.03 -4.34 6.13
C VAL A 124 25.42 -4.36 7.54
N LEU A 125 24.90 -5.53 7.96
CA LEU A 125 24.42 -5.76 9.33
C LEU A 125 25.43 -6.51 10.19
#